data_AF-A0A086XX99-F1
#
_entry.id   AF-A0A086XX99-F1
#
_cell.length_a   1.000
_cell.length_b   1.000
_cell.length_c   1.000
_cell.angle_alpha   90.00
_cell.angle_beta   90.00
_cell.angle_gamma   90.00
#
_symmetry.space_group_name_H-M   'P 1'
#
loop_
_entity.id
_entity.type
_entity.pdbx_description
1 polymer ?
#
loop_
_entity_poly.entity_id
_entity_poly.type
_entity_poly.pdbx_seq_one_letter_code
_entity_poly.pdbx_strand_id
1 'polypeptide(L)'
;MNIRQGEVRFIPVDDLGSHETRPIVATNGVIIVGESESHHHHVLDADGVTVMERINVPAGMRILEAIVEKPTRLRQTAGNPHGSHEIAPGKYEIRIKREFNPFMEMARRVAD
;
A
#
# COMPACT_ATOMS: atom_id res chain seq x y z
N MET A 1 -16.47 -4.48 3.76
CA MET A 1 -16.17 -3.04 3.53
C MET A 1 -15.10 -2.96 2.46
N ASN A 2 -15.24 -2.16 1.40
CA ASN A 2 -14.18 -1.98 0.38
C ASN A 2 -13.78 -0.50 0.41
N ILE A 3 -12.60 -0.19 0.95
CA ILE A 3 -12.12 1.20 1.13
C ILE A 3 -11.15 1.52 -0.01
N ARG A 4 -11.34 2.65 -0.67
CA ARG A 4 -10.50 3.09 -1.79
C ARG A 4 -10.19 4.57 -1.67
N GLN A 5 -8.91 4.92 -1.80
CA GLN A 5 -8.45 6.30 -1.89
C GLN A 5 -7.32 6.36 -2.93
N GLY A 6 -7.53 7.10 -4.01
CA GLY A 6 -6.59 7.16 -5.13
C GLY A 6 -6.33 5.78 -5.76
N GLU A 7 -5.04 5.43 -5.82
CA GLU A 7 -4.49 4.17 -6.31
C GLU A 7 -4.57 3.01 -5.31
N VAL A 8 -4.86 3.31 -4.04
CA VAL A 8 -4.85 2.33 -2.95
C VAL A 8 -6.25 1.78 -2.71
N ARG A 9 -6.36 0.45 -2.72
CA ARG A 9 -7.60 -0.28 -2.39
C ARG A 9 -7.36 -1.26 -1.26
N PHE A 10 -8.12 -1.13 -0.18
CA PHE A 10 -8.13 -2.04 0.96
C PHE A 10 -9.24 -3.07 0.81
N ILE A 11 -8.87 -4.33 0.93
CA ILE A 11 -9.74 -5.50 0.86
C ILE A 11 -9.61 -6.25 2.18
N PRO A 12 -10.65 -6.30 3.03
CA PRO A 12 -10.61 -7.07 4.26
C PRO A 12 -10.52 -8.57 3.92
N VAL A 13 -9.71 -9.29 4.68
CA VAL A 13 -9.51 -10.73 4.53
C VAL A 13 -9.51 -11.39 5.90
N ASP A 14 -9.98 -12.64 5.98
CA ASP A 14 -9.94 -13.41 7.23
C ASP A 14 -8.53 -13.98 7.50
N ASP A 15 -7.83 -14.30 6.42
CA ASP A 15 -6.47 -14.83 6.43
C ASP A 15 -5.60 -14.15 5.37
N LEU A 16 -4.33 -13.89 5.70
CA LEU A 16 -3.37 -13.27 4.79
C LEU A 16 -2.67 -14.29 3.90
N GLY A 17 -2.80 -15.59 4.18
CA GLY A 17 -2.11 -16.66 3.47
C GLY A 17 -0.64 -16.79 3.84
N SER A 18 0.06 -17.69 3.16
CA SER A 18 1.51 -17.88 3.29
C SER A 18 2.20 -17.29 2.07
N HIS A 19 2.46 -15.98 2.09
CA HIS A 19 3.22 -15.31 1.05
C HIS A 19 4.61 -14.93 1.58
N GLU A 20 5.59 -14.94 0.67
CA GLU A 20 6.89 -14.35 0.96
C GLU A 20 6.74 -12.82 0.98
N THR A 21 7.04 -12.22 2.12
CA THR A 21 6.86 -10.78 2.33
C THR A 21 8.10 -10.13 2.91
N ARG A 22 8.20 -8.81 2.73
CA ARG A 22 9.15 -7.96 3.42
C ARG A 22 8.41 -6.92 4.27
N PRO A 23 8.86 -6.62 5.49
CA PRO A 23 8.21 -5.58 6.30
C PRO A 23 8.42 -4.20 5.69
N ILE A 24 7.40 -3.34 5.76
CA ILE A 24 7.51 -1.91 5.48
C ILE A 24 7.71 -1.18 6.81
N VAL A 25 8.84 -0.49 6.93
CA VAL A 25 9.20 0.24 8.15
C VAL A 25 8.47 1.59 8.19
N ALA A 26 7.91 1.91 9.35
CA ALA A 26 7.32 3.22 9.58
C ALA A 26 8.39 4.31 9.57
N THR A 27 8.09 5.45 8.97
CA THR A 27 8.94 6.64 8.96
C THR A 27 8.15 7.80 9.55
N ASN A 28 8.69 8.48 10.56
CA ASN A 28 8.03 9.61 11.25
C ASN A 28 6.61 9.27 11.76
N GLY A 29 6.41 8.06 12.29
CA GLY A 29 5.13 7.62 12.86
C GLY A 29 4.06 7.23 11.84
N VAL A 30 4.39 7.18 10.55
CA VAL A 30 3.48 6.74 9.49
C VAL A 30 4.07 5.63 8.63
N ILE A 31 3.20 4.83 8.02
CA ILE A 31 3.56 3.79 7.05
C ILE A 31 3.02 4.21 5.69
N ILE A 32 3.90 4.27 4.68
CA ILE A 32 3.52 4.61 3.30
C ILE A 32 2.97 3.35 2.62
N VAL A 33 1.70 3.42 2.21
CA VAL A 33 0.96 2.34 1.55
C VAL A 33 0.60 2.63 0.10
N GLY A 34 0.99 3.79 -0.42
CA GLY A 34 0.77 4.20 -1.81
C GLY A 34 1.46 5.52 -2.12
N GLU A 35 1.72 5.76 -3.40
CA GLU A 35 2.18 7.04 -3.92
C GLU A 35 1.33 7.38 -5.14
N SER A 36 0.74 8.58 -5.11
CA SER A 36 -0.07 9.07 -6.22
C SER A 36 0.82 9.51 -7.40
N GLU A 37 0.22 9.65 -8.58
CA GLU A 37 0.89 10.14 -9.80
C GLU A 37 1.52 11.53 -9.62
N SER A 38 1.00 12.33 -8.69
CA SER A 38 1.56 13.64 -8.36
C SER A 38 2.54 13.61 -7.16
N HIS A 39 3.09 12.44 -6.82
CA HIS A 39 4.03 12.20 -5.72
C HIS A 39 3.52 12.52 -4.31
N HIS A 40 2.24 12.27 -4.06
CA HIS A 40 1.69 12.38 -2.70
C HIS A 40 1.55 11.00 -2.07
N HIS A 41 1.97 10.85 -0.83
CA HIS A 41 1.92 9.56 -0.14
C HIS A 41 0.55 9.30 0.46
N HIS A 42 0.02 8.12 0.19
CA HIS A 42 -1.06 7.54 0.97
C HIS A 42 -0.45 6.82 2.16
N VAL A 43 -0.84 7.23 3.36
CA VAL A 43 -0.22 6.78 4.61
C VAL A 43 -1.25 6.25 5.61
N LEU A 44 -0.80 5.33 6.44
CA LEU A 44 -1.45 4.89 7.68
C LEU A 44 -0.66 5.40 8.88
N ASP A 45 -1.33 5.70 9.98
CA ASP A 45 -0.64 5.96 11.25
C ASP A 45 -0.11 4.63 11.81
N ALA A 46 1.12 4.60 12.31
CA ALA A 46 1.87 3.37 12.58
C ALA A 46 1.52 2.65 13.90
N ASP A 47 0.85 3.33 14.84
CA ASP A 47 0.50 2.73 16.14
C ASP A 47 -0.48 1.56 15.96
N GLY A 48 -0.05 0.35 16.32
CA GLY A 48 -0.85 -0.87 16.18
C GLY A 48 -1.07 -1.30 14.72
N VAL A 49 -0.22 -0.87 13.78
CA VAL A 49 -0.31 -1.25 12.36
C VAL A 49 1.00 -1.88 11.90
N THR A 50 0.90 -3.09 11.37
CA THR A 50 2.01 -3.77 10.69
C THR A 50 1.68 -3.89 9.21
N VAL A 51 2.58 -3.47 8.33
CA VAL A 51 2.40 -3.63 6.87
C VAL A 51 3.60 -4.36 6.29
N MET A 52 3.32 -5.30 5.41
CA MET A 52 4.31 -6.11 4.70
C MET A 52 4.01 -6.04 3.20
N GLU A 53 5.05 -6.08 2.37
CA GLU A 53 4.92 -6.13 0.91
C GLU A 53 5.22 -7.53 0.41
N ARG A 54 4.36 -8.07 -0.47
CA ARG A 54 4.63 -9.35 -1.15
C ARG A 54 5.77 -9.19 -2.15
N ILE A 55 6.71 -10.14 -2.13
CA ILE A 55 7.91 -10.09 -2.98
C ILE A 55 7.63 -10.64 -4.40
N ASN A 56 6.83 -11.70 -4.51
CA ASN A 56 6.60 -12.41 -5.79
C ASN A 56 5.22 -12.08 -6.38
N VAL A 57 5.04 -10.85 -6.87
CA VAL A 57 3.78 -10.38 -7.49
C VAL A 57 3.96 -10.04 -8.98
N PRO A 58 2.89 -10.09 -9.80
CA PRO A 58 2.97 -9.75 -11.23
C PRO A 58 3.55 -8.35 -11.46
N ALA A 59 4.32 -8.20 -12.55
CA ALA A 59 4.85 -6.91 -12.97
C ALA A 59 3.72 -5.88 -13.13
N GLY A 60 3.95 -4.67 -12.60
CA GLY A 60 2.95 -3.59 -12.60
C GLY A 60 1.95 -3.62 -11.44
N MET A 61 2.04 -4.57 -10.51
CA MET A 61 1.25 -4.56 -9.28
C MET A 61 2.15 -4.49 -8.04
N ARG A 62 1.65 -3.83 -6.99
CA ARG A 62 2.14 -4.01 -5.62
C ARG A 62 0.98 -4.47 -4.76
N ILE A 63 1.24 -5.50 -3.95
CA ILE A 63 0.28 -6.03 -2.99
C ILE A 63 0.92 -5.93 -1.62
N LEU A 64 0.24 -5.24 -0.72
CA LEU A 64 0.62 -5.17 0.69
C LEU A 64 -0.36 -5.98 1.54
N GLU A 65 0.15 -6.47 2.65
CA GLU A 65 -0.60 -7.14 3.69
C GLU A 65 -0.51 -6.28 4.93
N ALA A 66 -1.67 -5.88 5.47
CA ALA A 66 -1.74 -5.06 6.66
C ALA A 66 -2.46 -5.80 7.78
N ILE A 67 -1.87 -5.75 8.97
CA ILE A 67 -2.49 -6.17 10.23
C ILE A 67 -2.72 -4.90 11.04
N VAL A 68 -3.98 -4.61 11.31
CA VAL A 68 -4.42 -3.42 12.06
C VAL A 68 -4.98 -3.91 13.39
N GLU A 69 -4.25 -3.65 14.47
CA GLU A 69 -4.63 -4.02 15.84
C GLU A 69 -5.44 -2.90 16.52
N LYS A 70 -5.20 -1.65 16.13
CA LYS A 70 -5.90 -0.45 16.59
C LYS A 70 -6.48 0.32 15.40
N PRO A 71 -7.63 1.01 15.55
CA PRO A 71 -8.14 1.86 14.49
C PRO A 71 -7.07 2.84 13.99
N THR A 72 -6.89 2.93 12.68
CA THR A 72 -5.93 3.83 12.04
C THR A 72 -6.63 4.65 10.95
N ARG A 73 -5.91 5.60 10.35
CA ARG A 73 -6.46 6.49 9.33
C ARG A 73 -5.67 6.44 8.04
N LEU A 74 -6.35 6.11 6.94
CA LEU A 74 -5.84 6.32 5.59
C LEU A 74 -5.99 7.79 5.24
N ARG A 75 -4.87 8.45 4.94
CA ARG A 75 -4.83 9.86 4.53
C ARG A 75 -3.75 10.10 3.48
N GLN A 76 -3.89 11.19 2.74
CA GLN A 76 -2.89 11.65 1.78
C GLN A 76 -2.04 12.77 2.41
N THR A 77 -0.73 12.80 2.14
CA THR A 77 0.19 13.84 2.66
C THR A 77 0.18 15.15 1.85
N ALA A 78 -0.83 15.38 1.01
CA ALA A 78 -0.97 16.59 0.21
C ALA A 78 -1.33 17.82 1.04
N GLY A 79 -0.93 19.00 0.55
CA GLY A 79 -1.29 20.29 1.16
C GLY A 79 -2.80 20.55 1.19
N ASN A 80 -3.55 19.94 0.25
CA ASN A 80 -5.01 19.94 0.25
C ASN A 80 -5.55 18.51 0.03
N PRO A 81 -5.60 17.67 1.08
CA PRO A 81 -5.88 16.25 0.94
C PRO A 81 -7.37 15.98 0.73
N HIS A 82 -7.67 15.03 -0.16
CA HIS A 82 -9.04 14.55 -0.38
C HIS A 82 -9.46 13.60 0.75
N GLY A 83 -9.88 14.17 1.89
CA GLY A 83 -10.48 13.44 3.01
C GLY A 83 -9.57 12.37 3.64
N SER A 84 -10.15 11.65 4.60
CA SER A 84 -9.48 10.53 5.26
C SER A 84 -10.48 9.42 5.58
N HIS A 85 -10.03 8.18 5.54
CA HIS A 85 -10.85 7.03 5.89
C HIS A 85 -10.33 6.36 7.16
N GLU A 86 -11.23 6.10 8.11
CA GLU A 86 -10.92 5.24 9.25
C GLU A 86 -10.85 3.78 8.78
N ILE A 87 -9.79 3.10 9.21
CA ILE A 87 -9.56 1.68 8.99
C ILE A 87 -9.73 1.01 10.35
N ALA A 88 -10.76 0.17 10.47
CA ALA A 88 -11.00 -0.59 11.69
C ALA A 88 -9.91 -1.66 11.92
N PRO A 89 -9.79 -2.20 13.13
CA PRO A 89 -8.96 -3.37 13.39
C PRO A 89 -9.34 -4.56 12.51
N GLY A 90 -8.34 -5.27 12.00
CA GLY A 90 -8.51 -6.40 11.09
C GLY A 90 -7.29 -6.65 10.21
N LYS A 91 -7.40 -7.67 9.34
CA LYS A 91 -6.40 -7.97 8.33
C LYS A 91 -6.88 -7.48 6.96
N TYR A 92 -5.97 -6.90 6.20
CA TYR A 92 -6.28 -6.30 4.90
C TYR A 92 -5.24 -6.67 3.86
N GLU A 93 -5.71 -7.02 2.66
CA GLU A 93 -4.91 -6.96 1.46
C GLU A 93 -5.06 -5.56 0.84
N ILE A 94 -3.94 -4.89 0.60
CA ILE A 94 -3.89 -3.57 -0.03
C ILE A 94 -3.35 -3.76 -1.44
N ARG A 95 -4.17 -3.44 -2.44
CA ARG A 95 -3.76 -3.45 -3.85
C ARG A 95 -3.45 -2.04 -4.32
N ILE A 96 -2.29 -1.87 -4.92
CA ILE A 96 -1.81 -0.60 -5.48
C ILE A 96 -1.58 -0.83 -6.96
N LYS A 97 -2.24 -0.03 -7.80
CA LYS A 97 -1.93 -0.01 -9.23
C LYS A 97 -0.62 0.75 -9.42
N ARG A 98 0.39 0.10 -9.98
CA ARG A 98 1.59 0.79 -10.45
C ARG A 98 1.41 1.04 -11.95
N GLU A 99 1.78 2.21 -12.44
CA GLU A 99 1.90 2.40 -13.89
C GLU A 99 2.94 1.41 -14.43
N PHE A 100 2.49 0.51 -15.30
CA PHE A 100 3.36 -0.38 -16.04
C PHE A 100 3.82 0.36 -17.30
N ASN A 101 5.08 0.82 -17.31
CA ASN A 101 5.68 1.40 -18.51
C ASN A 101 6.48 0.32 -19.26
N PRO A 102 5.94 -0.26 -20.35
CA PRO A 102 6.59 -1.36 -21.07
C PRO A 102 7.93 -0.95 -21.69
N PHE A 103 8.12 0.33 -22.02
CA PHE A 103 9.36 0.82 -22.62
C PHE A 103 10.53 0.86 -21.64
N MET A 104 10.27 1.15 -20.36
CA MET A 104 11.32 1.11 -19.33
C MET A 104 11.80 -0.31 -19.02
N GLU A 105 10.90 -1.31 -19.04
CA GLU A 105 11.30 -2.71 -18.85
C GLU A 105 12.07 -3.27 -20.04
N MET A 106 11.68 -2.89 -21.27
CA MET A 106 12.44 -3.24 -22.47
C MET A 106 13.86 -2.64 -22.43
N ALA A 107 14.01 -1.37 -22.02
CA ALA A 107 15.33 -0.75 -21.87
C ALA A 107 16.22 -1.46 -20.85
N ARG A 108 15.64 -2.05 -19.79
CA ARG A 108 16.36 -2.82 -18.78
C ARG A 108 16.82 -4.20 -19.27
N ARG A 109 16.05 -4.84 -20.17
CA ARG A 109 16.40 -6.12 -20.80
C ARG A 109 17.45 -6.00 -21.90
N VAL A 110 17.62 -4.81 -22.48
CA VAL A 110 18.58 -4.56 -23.58
C VAL A 110 19.94 -4.10 -23.03
N ALA A 111 20.02 -3.79 -21.72
CA ALA A 111 21.24 -3.40 -21.04
C ALA A 111 21.97 -4.57 -20.33
N ASP A 112 21.44 -5.79 -20.46
CA ASP A 112 22.07 -7.06 -20.06
C ASP A 112 22.42 -7.87 -21.33
#